data_AF-A0A0D2R5A9-F1
#
_entry.id   AF-A0A0D2R5A9-F1
#
_cell.length_a   1.000
_cell.length_b   1.000
_cell.length_c   1.000
_cell.angle_alpha   90.00
_cell.angle_beta   90.00
_cell.angle_gamma   90.00
#
_symmetry.space_group_name_H-M   'P 1'
#
loop_
_entity.id
_entity.type
_entity.pdbx_description
1 polymer ?
#
loop_
_entity_poly.entity_id
_entity_poly.type
_entity_poly.pdbx_seq_one_letter_code
_entity_poly.pdbx_strand_id
1 'polypeptide(L)'
;MSSFLHQRPIQNPFSNAYPVSPRSSSTSQRPISIFSPTGLIILLSLMVILGVFVPWSGMPVATFSNSKKASSSLSKWRDYTLAEAASFVAKNGTLIVCAVSQPYLPFLNNWLISITRQKHQEKVLVIAEDYATLYKVNEKWPGHAVLVPPAIDSQTAHKFGSQGFFNFTSRRPQHLLKILELGYNVMYNDVDMVWLRDPFPYLEGNHDVYFTDDMAAVCMLTLLYVLLC
;
A
#
# COMPACT_ATOMS: atom_id res chain seq x y z
N MET A 1 88.29 -18.01 -74.09
CA MET A 1 89.36 -17.52 -73.20
C MET A 1 88.76 -17.19 -71.83
N SER A 2 89.59 -17.21 -70.80
CA SER A 2 89.29 -17.62 -69.41
C SER A 2 88.75 -16.53 -68.45
N SER A 3 88.29 -17.02 -67.28
CA SER A 3 88.14 -16.39 -65.94
C SER A 3 86.76 -15.81 -65.58
N PHE A 4 85.99 -16.34 -64.59
CA PHE A 4 86.15 -16.35 -63.10
C PHE A 4 85.85 -14.96 -62.47
N LEU A 5 85.13 -14.71 -61.36
CA LEU A 5 84.72 -15.43 -60.14
C LEU A 5 83.64 -14.63 -59.33
N HIS A 6 82.97 -15.34 -58.40
CA HIS A 6 82.55 -14.91 -57.02
C HIS A 6 81.44 -13.85 -56.83
N GLN A 7 80.68 -13.76 -55.73
CA GLN A 7 80.28 -14.60 -54.56
C GLN A 7 79.26 -13.75 -53.75
N ARG A 8 78.32 -14.39 -53.03
CA ARG A 8 77.24 -13.78 -52.20
C ARG A 8 77.72 -12.91 -51.02
N PRO A 9 76.82 -12.06 -50.50
CA PRO A 9 76.47 -12.05 -49.05
C PRO A 9 74.93 -11.99 -48.84
N ILE A 10 74.27 -12.87 -48.07
CA ILE A 10 74.06 -13.00 -46.61
C ILE A 10 73.39 -11.77 -45.92
N GLN A 11 72.23 -12.06 -45.30
CA GLN A 11 71.28 -11.20 -44.57
C GLN A 11 71.87 -10.47 -43.36
N ASN A 12 71.27 -9.34 -42.98
CA ASN A 12 71.09 -8.92 -41.57
C ASN A 12 70.12 -7.72 -41.40
N PRO A 13 69.66 -7.37 -40.18
CA PRO A 13 68.22 -7.35 -39.86
C PRO A 13 67.71 -6.04 -39.21
N PHE A 14 66.40 -6.00 -38.97
CA PHE A 14 65.62 -5.07 -38.12
C PHE A 14 65.51 -3.59 -38.53
N SER A 15 64.33 -3.18 -39.00
CA SER A 15 63.50 -2.15 -38.34
C SER A 15 62.22 -1.83 -39.16
N ASN A 16 61.05 -1.95 -38.51
CA ASN A 16 59.82 -1.12 -38.58
C ASN A 16 59.21 -0.75 -39.96
N ALA A 17 57.90 -0.60 -40.16
CA ALA A 17 56.70 -0.76 -39.36
C ALA A 17 55.52 -0.60 -40.33
N TYR A 18 54.61 -1.58 -40.44
CA TYR A 18 53.28 -1.35 -41.02
C TYR A 18 52.28 -2.31 -40.35
N PRO A 19 51.22 -1.82 -39.70
CA PRO A 19 50.23 -2.68 -39.07
C PRO A 19 49.34 -3.35 -40.12
N VAL A 20 49.21 -4.67 -40.02
CA VAL A 20 48.31 -5.51 -40.81
C VAL A 20 46.87 -5.23 -40.39
N SER A 21 46.04 -4.80 -41.35
CA SER A 21 44.60 -4.62 -41.17
C SER A 21 43.91 -5.96 -40.84
N PRO A 22 42.97 -6.03 -39.89
CA PRO A 22 42.27 -7.27 -39.62
C PRO A 22 41.28 -7.59 -40.75
N ARG A 23 41.39 -8.82 -41.27
CA ARG A 23 40.43 -9.47 -42.16
C ARG A 23 39.09 -9.63 -41.42
N SER A 24 38.08 -8.88 -41.83
CA SER A 24 36.71 -8.97 -41.31
C SER A 24 36.06 -10.29 -41.76
N SER A 25 35.98 -11.26 -40.85
CA SER A 25 35.05 -12.38 -40.96
C SER A 25 33.66 -11.90 -40.53
N SER A 26 32.78 -11.64 -41.50
CA SER A 26 31.38 -11.30 -41.26
C SER A 26 30.62 -12.55 -40.80
N THR A 27 30.71 -12.89 -39.52
CA THR A 27 29.75 -13.79 -38.87
C THR A 27 28.50 -12.97 -38.54
N SER A 28 27.55 -12.96 -39.46
CA SER A 28 26.21 -12.37 -39.27
C SER A 28 25.49 -13.08 -38.13
N GLN A 29 25.73 -12.66 -36.89
CA GLN A 29 24.84 -12.96 -35.78
C GLN A 29 23.62 -12.05 -35.91
N ARG A 30 22.57 -12.55 -36.57
CA ARG A 30 21.27 -11.88 -36.56
C ARG A 30 20.79 -11.83 -35.11
N PRO A 31 20.31 -10.69 -34.61
CA PRO A 31 19.68 -10.64 -33.29
C PRO A 31 18.46 -11.56 -33.31
N ILE A 32 18.40 -12.48 -32.37
CA ILE A 32 17.24 -13.35 -32.18
C ILE A 32 16.09 -12.45 -31.74
N SER A 33 15.18 -12.15 -32.66
CA SER A 33 13.96 -11.43 -32.34
C SER A 33 13.04 -12.36 -31.55
N ILE A 34 12.70 -11.95 -30.33
CA ILE A 34 11.84 -12.68 -29.38
C ILE A 34 10.43 -12.88 -29.98
N PHE A 35 10.02 -12.02 -30.92
CA PHE A 35 8.72 -12.09 -31.61
C PHE A 35 8.76 -12.82 -32.97
N SER A 36 9.86 -13.50 -33.30
CA SER A 36 9.86 -14.43 -34.44
C SER A 36 9.12 -15.73 -34.08
N PRO A 37 8.52 -16.46 -35.06
CA PRO A 37 7.80 -17.70 -34.78
C PRO A 37 8.64 -18.71 -33.98
N THR A 38 9.93 -18.79 -34.27
CA THR A 38 10.88 -19.65 -33.55
C THR A 38 11.15 -19.16 -32.13
N GLY A 39 11.25 -17.84 -31.92
CA GLY A 39 11.38 -17.24 -30.58
C GLY A 39 10.16 -17.46 -29.70
N LEU A 40 8.97 -17.41 -30.30
CA LEU A 40 7.70 -17.68 -29.63
C LEU A 40 7.57 -19.14 -29.21
N ILE A 41 8.02 -20.08 -30.05
CA ILE A 41 8.06 -21.51 -29.71
C ILE A 41 9.06 -21.78 -28.57
N ILE A 42 10.23 -21.14 -28.57
CA ILE A 42 11.21 -21.27 -27.48
C ILE A 42 10.66 -20.69 -26.18
N LEU A 43 9.99 -19.53 -26.22
CA LEU A 43 9.36 -18.94 -25.04
C LEU A 43 8.25 -19.85 -24.49
N LEU A 44 7.42 -20.43 -25.37
CA LEU A 44 6.35 -21.33 -24.96
C LEU A 44 6.92 -22.63 -24.38
N SER A 45 7.98 -23.19 -24.96
CA SER A 45 8.65 -24.37 -24.40
C SER A 45 9.28 -24.05 -23.04
N LEU A 46 9.87 -22.88 -22.86
CA LEU A 46 10.44 -22.44 -21.58
C LEU A 46 9.37 -22.29 -20.51
N MET A 47 8.21 -21.74 -20.85
CA MET A 47 7.05 -21.62 -19.95
C MET A 47 6.48 -22.97 -19.54
N VAL A 48 6.41 -23.94 -20.47
CA VAL A 48 5.97 -25.30 -20.15
C VAL A 48 7.00 -26.01 -19.27
N ILE A 49 8.30 -25.86 -19.55
CA ILE A 49 9.36 -26.45 -18.73
C ILE A 49 9.35 -25.83 -17.31
N LEU A 50 9.23 -24.51 -17.19
CA LEU A 50 9.10 -23.86 -15.87
C LEU A 50 7.82 -24.31 -15.14
N GLY A 51 6.68 -24.36 -15.83
CA GLY A 51 5.39 -24.71 -15.22
C GLY A 51 5.29 -26.16 -14.76
N VAL A 52 5.99 -27.08 -15.43
CA VAL A 52 5.90 -28.53 -15.16
C VAL A 52 7.05 -29.02 -14.28
N PHE A 53 8.28 -28.52 -14.44
CA PHE A 53 9.44 -29.01 -13.70
C PHE A 53 9.74 -28.24 -12.40
N VAL A 54 9.36 -26.97 -12.28
CA VAL A 54 9.58 -26.19 -11.03
C VAL A 54 8.77 -26.71 -9.85
N PRO A 55 7.53 -27.23 -10.00
CA PRO A 55 6.80 -27.82 -8.87
C PRO A 55 7.38 -29.17 -8.40
N TRP A 56 8.15 -29.86 -9.25
CA TRP A 56 8.69 -31.20 -8.94
C TRP A 56 10.11 -31.11 -8.37
N SER A 57 10.95 -30.22 -8.89
CA SER A 57 12.23 -29.93 -8.23
C SER A 57 11.91 -29.19 -6.93
N GLY A 58 12.09 -29.82 -5.76
CA GLY A 58 11.90 -29.22 -4.43
C GLY A 58 12.88 -28.07 -4.11
N MET A 59 13.18 -27.21 -5.09
CA MET A 59 13.87 -25.95 -4.93
C MET A 59 12.94 -24.98 -4.23
N PRO A 60 13.40 -24.29 -3.16
CA PRO A 60 12.62 -23.20 -2.60
C PRO A 60 12.45 -22.16 -3.71
N VAL A 61 11.21 -21.97 -4.15
CA VAL A 61 10.82 -20.76 -4.88
C VAL A 61 11.38 -19.62 -4.04
N ALA A 62 12.37 -18.92 -4.57
CA ALA A 62 12.90 -17.72 -3.95
C ALA A 62 11.78 -16.68 -3.96
N THR A 63 10.89 -16.77 -2.97
CA THR A 63 9.95 -15.73 -2.62
C THR A 63 10.81 -14.54 -2.24
N PHE A 64 10.88 -13.55 -3.13
CA PHE A 64 11.55 -12.29 -2.88
C PHE A 64 11.19 -11.81 -1.47
N SER A 65 12.21 -11.58 -0.65
CA SER A 65 12.13 -11.12 0.73
C SER A 65 11.43 -9.76 0.86
N ASN A 66 10.10 -9.74 0.74
CA ASN A 66 9.27 -8.59 1.08
C ASN A 66 8.93 -8.56 2.58
N SER A 67 9.22 -9.63 3.32
CA SER A 67 8.91 -9.75 4.75
C SER A 67 9.61 -8.69 5.60
N LYS A 68 10.87 -8.35 5.30
CA LYS A 68 11.60 -7.30 6.04
C LYS A 68 11.05 -5.89 5.78
N LYS A 69 10.63 -5.60 4.54
CA LYS A 69 10.03 -4.30 4.18
C LYS A 69 8.63 -4.19 4.77
N ALA A 70 7.83 -5.25 4.69
CA ALA A 70 6.51 -5.32 5.32
C ALA A 70 6.61 -5.23 6.85
N SER A 71 7.55 -5.94 7.50
CA SER A 71 7.71 -5.84 8.96
C SER A 71 8.12 -4.42 9.39
N SER A 72 9.01 -3.77 8.65
CA SER A 72 9.41 -2.38 8.91
C SER A 72 8.30 -1.36 8.65
N SER A 73 7.43 -1.60 7.66
CA SER A 73 6.28 -0.72 7.43
C SER A 73 5.18 -0.93 8.48
N LEU A 74 5.00 -2.15 8.97
CA LEU A 74 4.05 -2.45 10.04
C LEU A 74 4.50 -1.89 11.39
N SER A 75 5.81 -1.88 11.68
CA SER A 75 6.33 -1.23 12.89
C SER A 75 6.09 0.28 12.85
N LYS A 76 6.30 0.93 11.69
CA LYS A 76 6.02 2.37 11.53
C LYS A 76 4.60 2.74 11.97
N TRP A 77 3.59 1.95 11.63
CA TRP A 77 2.21 2.26 12.00
C TRP A 77 1.92 2.09 13.49
N ARG A 78 2.72 1.30 14.22
CA ARG A 78 2.59 1.20 15.69
C ARG A 78 3.03 2.48 16.39
N ASP A 79 4.01 3.17 15.81
CA ASP A 79 4.56 4.43 16.35
C ASP A 79 3.82 5.65 15.81
N TYR A 80 2.88 5.47 14.86
CA TYR A 80 2.11 6.55 14.26
C TYR A 80 1.10 7.11 15.26
N THR A 81 1.27 8.38 15.62
CA THR A 81 0.49 9.02 16.68
C THR A 81 -0.81 9.64 16.16
N LEU A 82 -1.76 9.87 17.07
CA LEU A 82 -3.02 10.54 16.72
C LEU A 82 -2.80 11.94 16.14
N ALA A 83 -1.80 12.68 16.64
CA ALA A 83 -1.47 14.01 16.15
C ALA A 83 -0.90 13.98 14.72
N GLU A 84 -0.02 13.03 14.41
CA GLU A 84 0.51 12.83 13.07
C GLU A 84 -0.57 12.37 12.08
N ALA A 85 -1.47 11.49 12.53
CA ALA A 85 -2.61 11.04 11.72
C ALA A 85 -3.60 12.18 11.46
N ALA A 86 -3.93 12.95 12.49
CA ALA A 86 -4.84 14.06 12.36
C ALA A 86 -4.29 15.16 11.42
N SER A 87 -3.03 15.55 11.61
CA SER A 87 -2.38 16.55 10.75
C SER A 87 -2.25 16.10 9.29
N PHE A 88 -2.14 14.80 9.02
CA PHE A 88 -2.08 14.25 7.67
C PHE A 88 -3.43 14.37 6.93
N VAL A 89 -4.53 14.04 7.59
CA VAL A 89 -5.87 14.00 6.94
C VAL A 89 -6.66 15.30 7.08
N ALA A 90 -6.34 16.17 8.03
CA ALA A 90 -7.08 17.41 8.27
C ALA A 90 -7.05 18.32 7.05
N LYS A 91 -8.20 18.46 6.37
CA LYS A 91 -8.37 19.44 5.29
C LYS A 91 -9.21 20.58 5.81
N ASN A 92 -8.69 21.80 5.72
CA ASN A 92 -9.31 23.01 6.27
C ASN A 92 -9.65 22.84 7.76
N GLY A 93 -8.73 22.24 8.53
CA GLY A 93 -8.91 22.00 9.97
C GLY A 93 -9.97 20.95 10.33
N THR A 94 -10.56 20.25 9.35
CA THR A 94 -11.67 19.32 9.56
C THR A 94 -11.31 17.88 9.20
N LEU A 95 -11.74 16.93 10.03
CA LEU A 95 -11.56 15.49 9.83
C LEU A 95 -12.91 14.77 9.92
N ILE A 96 -13.03 13.67 9.17
CA ILE A 96 -14.14 12.72 9.28
C ILE A 96 -13.60 11.47 9.96
N VAL A 97 -14.15 11.10 11.11
CA VAL A 97 -13.60 10.07 11.98
C VAL A 97 -14.58 8.92 12.13
N CYS A 98 -14.08 7.69 12.09
CA CYS A 98 -14.80 6.51 12.54
C CYS A 98 -13.89 5.68 13.46
N ALA A 99 -14.47 4.92 14.39
CA ALA A 99 -13.75 3.93 15.18
C ALA A 99 -14.22 2.52 14.78
N VAL A 100 -13.30 1.62 14.47
CA VAL A 100 -13.64 0.31 13.89
C VAL A 100 -12.62 -0.78 14.25
N SER A 101 -13.11 -2.02 14.32
CA SER A 101 -12.31 -3.24 14.50
C SER A 101 -12.48 -4.18 13.31
N GLN A 102 -11.65 -5.24 13.26
CA GLN A 102 -11.41 -6.02 12.04
C GLN A 102 -12.69 -6.62 11.41
N PRO A 103 -13.69 -7.13 12.15
CA PRO A 103 -14.87 -7.73 11.54
C PRO A 103 -15.86 -6.74 10.97
N TYR A 104 -15.75 -5.46 11.34
CA TYR A 104 -16.55 -4.40 10.75
C TYR A 104 -15.87 -3.78 9.51
N LEU A 105 -14.73 -4.31 9.05
CA LEU A 105 -14.09 -3.88 7.81
C LEU A 105 -15.01 -3.93 6.56
N PRO A 106 -15.95 -4.88 6.40
CA PRO A 106 -16.93 -4.82 5.31
C PRO A 106 -17.82 -3.56 5.38
N PHE A 107 -18.26 -3.17 6.59
CA PHE A 107 -19.01 -1.94 6.81
C PHE A 107 -18.16 -0.71 6.52
N LEU A 108 -16.91 -0.69 7.02
CA LEU A 108 -15.94 0.37 6.71
C LEU A 108 -15.79 0.57 5.19
N ASN A 109 -15.68 -0.51 4.41
CA ASN A 109 -15.57 -0.40 2.95
C ASN A 109 -16.81 0.26 2.34
N ASN A 110 -18.01 -0.13 2.76
CA ASN A 110 -19.25 0.47 2.27
C ASN A 110 -19.35 1.95 2.63
N TRP A 111 -19.00 2.30 3.87
CA TRP A 111 -18.97 3.67 4.36
C TRP A 111 -17.96 4.53 3.59
N LEU A 112 -16.71 4.05 3.42
CA LEU A 112 -15.67 4.74 2.64
C LEU A 112 -16.09 4.98 1.19
N ILE A 113 -16.78 4.02 0.56
CA ILE A 113 -17.33 4.20 -0.79
C ILE A 113 -18.33 5.36 -0.80
N SER A 114 -19.21 5.44 0.21
CA SER A 114 -20.21 6.52 0.30
C SER A 114 -19.55 7.90 0.46
N ILE A 115 -18.51 8.02 1.30
CA ILE A 115 -17.75 9.27 1.48
C ILE A 115 -16.99 9.64 0.21
N THR A 116 -16.37 8.65 -0.44
CA THR A 116 -15.60 8.86 -1.67
C THR A 116 -16.50 9.39 -2.80
N ARG A 117 -17.75 8.93 -2.87
CA ARG A 117 -18.75 9.47 -3.82
C ARG A 117 -19.02 10.96 -3.61
N GLN A 118 -18.93 11.44 -2.37
CA GLN A 118 -19.06 12.86 -2.01
C GLN A 118 -17.72 13.61 -2.03
N LYS A 119 -16.62 12.97 -2.46
CA LYS A 119 -15.27 13.56 -2.61
C LYS A 119 -14.62 14.04 -1.30
N HIS A 120 -14.95 13.42 -0.17
CA HIS A 120 -14.36 13.77 1.15
C HIS A 120 -13.37 12.73 1.69
N GLN A 121 -12.96 11.74 0.89
CA GLN A 121 -12.10 10.64 1.35
C GLN A 121 -10.76 11.09 1.95
N GLU A 122 -10.22 12.23 1.51
CA GLU A 122 -8.94 12.74 2.02
C GLU A 122 -9.00 13.21 3.49
N LYS A 123 -10.21 13.51 3.99
CA LYS A 123 -10.44 13.94 5.39
C LYS A 123 -10.62 12.77 6.35
N VAL A 124 -10.66 11.54 5.84
CA VAL A 124 -11.06 10.38 6.64
C VAL A 124 -9.91 9.88 7.49
N LEU A 125 -10.15 9.77 8.80
CA LEU A 125 -9.29 9.11 9.77
C LEU A 125 -10.01 7.93 10.42
N VAL A 126 -9.45 6.74 10.25
CA VAL A 126 -9.93 5.51 10.88
C VAL A 126 -9.17 5.31 12.19
N ILE A 127 -9.87 5.36 13.32
CA ILE A 127 -9.35 4.93 14.60
C ILE A 127 -9.48 3.41 14.66
N ALA A 128 -8.36 2.73 14.49
CA ALA A 128 -8.27 1.29 14.53
C ALA A 128 -8.22 0.81 15.99
N GLU A 129 -9.21 0.00 16.38
CA GLU A 129 -9.30 -0.54 17.74
C GLU A 129 -8.43 -1.79 17.92
N ASP A 130 -7.99 -2.41 16.83
CA ASP A 130 -7.06 -3.53 16.82
C ASP A 130 -5.96 -3.36 15.75
N TYR A 131 -4.84 -4.06 15.95
CA TYR A 131 -3.71 -3.98 15.03
C TYR A 131 -4.02 -4.52 13.63
N ALA A 132 -4.92 -5.51 13.52
CA ALA A 132 -5.27 -6.07 12.22
C ALA A 132 -5.97 -5.03 11.33
N THR A 133 -6.82 -4.19 11.92
CA THR A 133 -7.48 -3.05 11.29
C THR A 133 -6.47 -1.98 10.93
N LEU A 134 -5.60 -1.59 11.88
CA LEU A 134 -4.55 -0.59 11.65
C LEU A 134 -3.72 -0.93 10.41
N TYR A 135 -3.32 -2.20 10.29
CA TYR A 135 -2.49 -2.65 9.18
C TYR A 135 -3.24 -2.77 7.87
N LYS A 136 -4.42 -3.38 7.88
CA LYS A 136 -5.22 -3.53 6.65
C LYS A 136 -5.62 -2.19 6.05
N VAL A 137 -5.98 -1.22 6.89
CA VAL A 137 -6.35 0.12 6.40
C VAL A 137 -5.11 0.83 5.87
N ASN A 138 -4.00 0.87 6.61
CA ASN A 138 -2.79 1.58 6.16
C ASN A 138 -2.03 0.88 5.02
N GLU A 139 -2.24 -0.41 4.78
CA GLU A 139 -1.73 -1.10 3.59
C GLU A 139 -2.38 -0.55 2.31
N LYS A 140 -3.69 -0.25 2.37
CA LYS A 140 -4.47 0.24 1.24
C LYS A 140 -4.53 1.77 1.17
N TRP A 141 -4.54 2.43 2.33
CA TRP A 141 -4.69 3.87 2.52
C TRP A 141 -3.65 4.36 3.56
N PRO A 142 -2.37 4.47 3.17
CA PRO A 142 -1.31 4.86 4.10
C PRO A 142 -1.58 6.19 4.78
N GLY A 143 -1.50 6.23 6.12
CA GLY A 143 -1.72 7.44 6.93
C GLY A 143 -3.18 7.68 7.34
N HIS A 144 -4.13 6.91 6.80
CA HIS A 144 -5.55 7.06 7.11
C HIS A 144 -6.02 6.24 8.31
N ALA A 145 -5.13 5.46 8.96
CA ALA A 145 -5.48 4.76 10.19
C ALA A 145 -4.46 4.97 11.30
N VAL A 146 -4.96 5.08 12.52
CA VAL A 146 -4.18 5.21 13.75
C VAL A 146 -4.78 4.34 14.83
N LEU A 147 -3.93 3.79 15.72
CA LEU A 147 -4.38 3.07 16.90
C LEU A 147 -4.07 3.91 18.13
N VAL A 148 -5.08 4.16 18.96
CA VAL A 148 -4.90 4.82 20.24
C VAL A 148 -4.88 3.74 21.32
N PRO A 149 -3.75 3.51 22.03
CA PRO A 149 -3.67 2.46 23.03
C PRO A 149 -4.70 2.62 24.17
N PRO A 150 -5.14 1.52 24.79
CA PRO A 150 -4.78 0.13 24.50
C PRO A 150 -5.47 -0.41 23.23
N ALA A 151 -4.86 -1.43 22.59
CA ALA A 151 -5.52 -2.20 21.53
C ALA A 151 -6.51 -3.18 22.17
N ILE A 152 -7.70 -3.31 21.61
CA ILE A 152 -8.71 -4.28 22.02
C ILE A 152 -8.48 -5.57 21.24
N ASP A 153 -8.58 -6.73 21.91
CA ASP A 153 -8.63 -7.99 21.20
C ASP A 153 -9.93 -8.03 20.37
N SER A 154 -9.78 -8.06 19.05
CA SER A 154 -10.92 -7.98 18.16
C SER A 154 -11.94 -9.05 18.56
N GLN A 155 -11.54 -10.31 18.76
CA GLN A 155 -12.45 -11.44 18.94
C GLN A 155 -13.48 -11.25 20.05
N THR A 156 -13.10 -10.51 21.10
CA THR A 156 -13.96 -10.24 22.27
C THR A 156 -15.02 -9.16 21.99
N ALA A 157 -14.82 -8.28 21.02
CA ALA A 157 -15.65 -7.07 20.79
C ALA A 157 -16.77 -7.23 19.74
N HIS A 158 -16.93 -8.41 19.12
CA HIS A 158 -17.78 -8.57 17.92
C HIS A 158 -19.26 -8.79 18.17
N LYS A 159 -19.63 -9.32 19.33
CA LYS A 159 -21.05 -9.59 19.59
C LYS A 159 -21.74 -8.30 20.02
N PHE A 160 -22.71 -7.85 19.22
CA PHE A 160 -23.56 -6.71 19.59
C PHE A 160 -24.15 -6.88 20.99
N GLY A 161 -24.11 -5.82 21.80
CA GLY A 161 -24.57 -5.83 23.19
C GLY A 161 -23.70 -6.64 24.16
N SER A 162 -22.55 -7.17 23.75
CA SER A 162 -21.58 -7.79 24.67
C SER A 162 -20.76 -6.74 25.43
N GLN A 163 -20.12 -7.16 26.53
CA GLN A 163 -19.19 -6.31 27.26
C GLN A 163 -18.04 -5.80 26.38
N GLY A 164 -17.53 -6.63 25.47
CA GLY A 164 -16.50 -6.21 24.52
C GLY A 164 -16.99 -5.12 23.56
N PHE A 165 -18.23 -5.22 23.09
CA PHE A 165 -18.86 -4.18 22.27
C PHE A 165 -19.05 -2.87 23.05
N PHE A 166 -19.50 -2.93 24.31
CA PHE A 166 -19.61 -1.73 25.16
C PHE A 166 -18.24 -1.10 25.47
N ASN A 167 -17.23 -1.91 25.73
CA ASN A 167 -15.86 -1.41 25.92
C ASN A 167 -15.33 -0.74 24.64
N PHE A 168 -15.73 -1.22 23.46
CA PHE A 168 -15.40 -0.61 22.17
C PHE A 168 -16.15 0.71 21.97
N THR A 169 -17.46 0.78 22.20
CA THR A 169 -18.25 1.99 21.95
C THR A 169 -18.01 3.10 22.99
N SER A 170 -17.78 2.74 24.26
CA SER A 170 -17.55 3.70 25.35
C SER A 170 -16.25 4.51 25.21
N ARG A 171 -15.32 4.09 24.36
CA ARG A 171 -14.07 4.82 24.11
C ARG A 171 -14.21 5.97 23.12
N ARG A 172 -15.25 5.96 22.28
CA ARG A 172 -15.46 6.95 21.22
C ARG A 172 -15.42 8.40 21.75
N PRO A 173 -16.05 8.77 22.87
CA PRO A 173 -15.95 10.13 23.41
C PRO A 173 -14.51 10.54 23.73
N GLN A 174 -13.69 9.64 24.27
CA GLN A 174 -12.29 9.93 24.58
C GLN A 174 -11.46 10.14 23.32
N HIS A 175 -11.75 9.40 22.25
CA HIS A 175 -11.10 9.60 20.96
C HIS A 175 -11.42 10.97 20.37
N LEU A 176 -12.69 11.37 20.39
CA LEU A 176 -13.13 12.67 19.90
C LEU A 176 -12.53 13.82 20.71
N LEU A 177 -12.56 13.72 22.04
CA LEU A 177 -11.95 14.72 22.91
C LEU A 177 -10.49 14.96 22.57
N LYS A 178 -9.69 13.91 22.37
CA LYS A 178 -8.28 14.05 22.01
C LYS A 178 -8.06 14.76 20.66
N ILE A 179 -8.97 14.60 19.70
CA ILE A 179 -8.89 15.28 18.41
C ILE A 179 -9.26 16.76 18.55
N LEU A 180 -10.29 17.06 19.35
CA LEU A 180 -10.69 18.42 19.68
C LEU A 180 -9.59 19.18 20.43
N GLU A 181 -8.93 18.54 21.40
CA GLU A 181 -7.80 19.10 22.15
C GLU A 181 -6.59 19.43 21.26
N LEU A 182 -6.47 18.77 20.09
CA LEU A 182 -5.47 19.10 19.08
C LEU A 182 -5.87 20.32 18.21
N GLY A 183 -7.07 20.87 18.40
CA GLY A 183 -7.56 22.06 17.70
C GLY A 183 -8.22 21.78 16.35
N TYR A 184 -8.77 20.58 16.16
CA TYR A 184 -9.43 20.21 14.90
C TYR A 184 -10.95 20.08 15.05
N ASN A 185 -11.64 20.40 13.96
CA ASN A 185 -13.06 20.11 13.77
C ASN A 185 -13.24 18.64 13.42
N VAL A 186 -14.22 17.98 14.03
CA VAL A 186 -14.40 16.53 13.89
C VAL A 186 -15.84 16.17 13.56
N MET A 187 -16.01 15.42 12.47
CA MET A 187 -17.25 14.73 12.15
C MET A 187 -17.09 13.25 12.42
N TYR A 188 -17.62 12.76 13.54
CA TYR A 188 -17.70 11.34 13.84
C TYR A 188 -18.89 10.71 13.15
N ASN A 189 -18.68 9.61 12.42
CA ASN A 189 -19.75 8.82 11.83
C ASN A 189 -19.47 7.33 12.02
N ASP A 190 -20.46 6.60 12.53
CA ASP A 190 -20.40 5.14 12.56
C ASP A 190 -20.34 4.52 11.16
N VAL A 191 -19.68 3.38 11.05
CA VAL A 191 -19.43 2.68 9.77
C VAL A 191 -20.67 1.96 9.22
N ASP A 192 -21.74 1.85 10.00
CA ASP A 192 -23.04 1.30 9.57
C ASP A 192 -23.96 2.34 8.91
N MET A 193 -23.56 3.62 8.89
CA MET A 193 -24.21 4.66 8.11
C MET A 193 -23.62 4.79 6.71
N VAL A 194 -24.38 5.36 5.78
CA VAL A 194 -23.89 5.71 4.43
C VAL A 194 -24.34 7.11 4.05
N TRP A 195 -23.47 7.85 3.37
CA TRP A 195 -23.78 9.19 2.89
C TRP A 195 -24.53 9.12 1.56
N LEU A 196 -25.80 9.55 1.58
CA LEU A 196 -26.58 9.71 0.36
C LEU A 196 -26.25 11.02 -0.37
N ARG A 197 -25.85 12.05 0.38
CA ARG A 197 -25.40 13.36 -0.10
C ARG A 197 -24.31 13.91 0.80
N ASP A 198 -23.62 14.95 0.34
CA ASP A 198 -22.67 15.71 1.15
C ASP A 198 -23.42 16.42 2.32
N PRO A 199 -23.06 16.15 3.58
CA PRO A 199 -23.67 16.80 4.74
C PRO A 199 -23.10 18.19 5.03
N PHE A 200 -21.88 18.52 4.58
CA PHE A 200 -21.23 19.79 4.92
C PHE A 200 -22.01 21.05 4.52
N PRO A 201 -22.73 21.10 3.38
CA PRO A 201 -23.58 22.25 3.02
C PRO A 201 -24.72 22.53 4.00
N TYR A 202 -25.05 21.61 4.90
CA TYR A 202 -26.12 21.79 5.90
C TYR A 202 -25.56 22.03 7.31
N LEU A 203 -24.25 21.90 7.50
CA LEU A 203 -23.55 22.06 8.77
C LEU A 203 -22.94 23.47 8.81
N GLU A 204 -23.81 24.48 8.82
CA GLU A 204 -23.42 25.89 8.86
C GLU A 204 -23.45 26.45 10.29
N GLY A 205 -22.63 27.46 10.55
CA GLY A 205 -22.53 28.13 11.85
C GLY A 205 -21.41 27.60 12.73
N ASN A 206 -21.34 28.13 13.97
CA ASN A 206 -20.36 27.72 14.97
C ASN A 206 -21.08 26.98 16.11
N HIS A 207 -21.53 25.77 15.80
CA HIS A 207 -22.37 24.97 16.68
C HIS A 207 -21.97 23.50 16.59
N ASP A 208 -22.02 22.82 17.72
CA ASP A 208 -21.93 21.36 17.77
C ASP A 208 -23.31 20.74 17.51
N VAL A 209 -23.33 19.67 16.72
CA VAL A 209 -24.54 18.96 16.32
C VAL A 209 -24.39 17.48 16.64
N TYR A 210 -25.44 16.90 17.19
CA TYR A 210 -25.49 15.48 17.52
C TYR A 210 -26.80 14.87 17.05
N PHE A 211 -26.71 13.74 16.35
CA PHE A 211 -27.85 12.98 15.88
C PHE A 211 -27.78 11.54 16.39
N THR A 212 -28.91 11.10 16.95
CA THR A 212 -29.18 9.70 17.30
C THR A 212 -30.55 9.32 16.78
N ASP A 213 -30.62 8.15 16.16
CA ASP A 213 -31.90 7.49 15.90
C ASP A 213 -31.81 6.06 16.40
N ASP A 214 -32.43 5.82 17.56
CA ASP A 214 -32.50 4.51 18.22
C ASP A 214 -33.90 3.87 18.09
N MET A 215 -34.77 4.39 17.20
CA MET A 215 -36.18 3.98 17.12
C MET A 215 -36.50 3.02 15.96
N ALA A 216 -36.12 1.74 16.13
CA ALA A 216 -36.82 0.61 15.52
C ALA A 216 -36.59 -0.67 16.36
N ALA A 217 -37.51 -1.64 16.29
CA ALA A 217 -37.49 -2.91 17.04
C ALA A 217 -36.24 -3.81 16.79
N VAL A 218 -35.29 -3.32 16.01
CA VAL A 218 -33.95 -3.88 15.80
C VAL A 218 -32.96 -2.78 16.19
N CYS A 219 -32.36 -2.94 17.36
CA CYS A 219 -31.42 -1.97 17.94
C CYS A 219 -30.17 -1.85 17.05
N MET A 220 -30.08 -0.75 16.30
CA MET A 220 -28.85 -0.29 15.65
C MET A 220 -28.55 1.08 16.24
N LEU A 221 -27.64 1.12 17.23
CA LEU A 221 -27.19 2.37 17.84
C LEU A 221 -26.47 3.18 16.76
N THR A 222 -27.14 4.22 16.26
CA THR A 222 -26.62 5.03 15.15
C THR A 222 -26.19 6.38 15.71
N LEU A 223 -24.87 6.66 15.78
CA LEU A 223 -24.33 7.89 16.35
C LEU A 223 -23.58 8.74 15.31
N LEU A 224 -24.06 9.95 15.04
CA LEU A 224 -23.34 10.99 14.30
C LEU A 224 -23.05 12.17 15.24
N TYR A 225 -21.77 12.46 15.46
CA TYR A 225 -21.34 13.70 16.15
C TYR A 225 -20.66 14.61 15.14
N VAL A 226 -21.10 15.86 15.05
CA VAL A 226 -20.40 16.93 14.33
C VAL A 226 -20.00 17.95 15.37
N LEU A 227 -18.71 18.09 15.64
CA LEU A 227 -18.18 19.09 16.56
C LEU A 227 -17.34 20.09 15.77
N LEU A 228 -17.75 21.36 15.83
CA LEU A 228 -17.13 22.48 15.12
C LEU A 228 -16.62 23.48 16.17
N CYS A 229 -15.32 23.73 16.18
CA CYS A 229 -14.64 24.76 16.97
C CYS A 229 -14.33 26.00 16.12
#